data_AF-A0A7S2WT26-F1
#
_entry.id   AF-A0A7S2WT26-F1
#
_cell.length_a   1.000
_cell.length_b   1.000
_cell.length_c   1.000
_cell.angle_alpha   90.00
_cell.angle_beta   90.00
_cell.angle_gamma   90.00
#
_symmetry.space_group_name_H-M   'P 1'
#
loop_
_entity.id
_entity.type
_entity.pdbx_description
1 polymer ?
#
loop_
_entity_poly.entity_id
_entity_poly.type
_entity_poly.pdbx_seq_one_letter_code
_entity_poly.pdbx_strand_id
1 'polypeptide(L)'
;FRESAGHSLHSSRWGGLEGKRMTIHEWNTCLRGIGLFTANFTMRESTIAFIQSTMNVEDLSKDWQPAITLTYPDFLEAIGRVTELVIIPTKHDFEKFGVDNIVQFYSLMERTNLWSSVGLSAQDNETRLQVWRREEGWDDLGTVPIDPRTLGEKVELFMELISCRKQREKQREMETEFWKNRAKKKPIDVCTEHCESKFVYEILEAAGKLEEEEELDIDKVEEVEDDLETFEVSTASELHEMWRSKRKMMEDGTFEPRIKIIKSQKYDIANLTFKELPPYFKLENLLASHAACESIRRCWQRMGFTEDDLPHDRKEKFASELNTAEFLELASEDQHINWLKRNGEQPWVSIEQKLPYAQLSEEEKQKDRDIVLASIKVYLEHLDNIT
;
A
#
# COMPACT_ATOMS: atom_id res chain seq x y z
N PHE A 1 0.60 4.76 33.13
CA PHE A 1 -0.19 3.67 32.50
C PHE A 1 0.63 2.78 31.58
N ARG A 2 1.62 3.28 30.82
CA ARG A 2 2.53 2.44 29.99
C ARG A 2 3.50 1.57 30.78
N GLU A 3 4.06 2.07 31.88
CA GLU A 3 5.08 1.35 32.67
C GLU A 3 4.53 0.19 33.51
N SER A 4 3.21 0.03 33.59
CA SER A 4 2.55 -0.90 34.52
C SER A 4 1.89 -2.09 33.82
N ALA A 5 2.05 -2.24 32.51
CA ALA A 5 1.50 -3.35 31.75
C ALA A 5 2.37 -4.62 31.94
N GLY A 6 2.37 -5.11 33.18
CA GLY A 6 3.25 -6.18 33.65
C GLY A 6 2.91 -7.55 33.07
N HIS A 7 3.94 -8.40 32.99
CA HIS A 7 3.78 -9.84 32.81
C HIS A 7 2.93 -10.41 33.94
N SER A 8 1.70 -10.88 33.64
CA SER A 8 0.78 -11.38 34.66
C SER A 8 1.16 -12.80 35.13
N LEU A 9 2.20 -12.93 35.96
CA LEU A 9 2.73 -14.24 36.40
C LEU A 9 1.73 -15.18 37.11
N HIS A 10 0.49 -14.78 37.44
CA HIS A 10 -0.41 -15.59 38.30
C HIS A 10 -1.91 -15.58 37.96
N SER A 11 -2.32 -15.40 36.70
CA SER A 11 -3.76 -15.52 36.34
C SER A 11 -4.21 -16.99 36.31
N SER A 12 -5.04 -17.41 37.28
CA SER A 12 -5.64 -18.75 37.40
C SER A 12 -6.82 -19.01 36.44
N ARG A 13 -7.14 -18.07 35.54
CA ARG A 13 -8.20 -18.23 34.52
C ARG A 13 -7.61 -18.71 33.19
N TRP A 14 -8.22 -19.77 32.67
CA TRP A 14 -7.71 -20.65 31.60
C TRP A 14 -7.93 -20.08 30.19
N GLY A 15 -6.92 -20.24 29.33
CA GLY A 15 -7.04 -20.08 27.87
C GLY A 15 -5.77 -19.54 27.21
N GLY A 16 -4.88 -20.43 26.76
CA GLY A 16 -3.77 -20.16 25.82
C GLY A 16 -2.50 -19.53 26.43
N LEU A 17 -1.46 -20.36 26.65
CA LEU A 17 -0.21 -20.08 27.40
C LEU A 17 -0.44 -19.51 28.80
N GLU A 18 -0.38 -20.39 29.80
CA GLU A 18 -0.56 -20.10 31.23
C GLU A 18 0.11 -18.77 31.64
N GLY A 19 -0.70 -17.80 32.08
CA GLY A 19 -0.23 -16.54 32.67
C GLY A 19 0.20 -15.41 31.72
N LYS A 20 0.12 -15.55 30.39
CA LYS A 20 0.45 -14.42 29.49
C LYS A 20 -0.81 -13.78 28.91
N ARG A 21 -1.08 -12.55 29.34
CA ARG A 21 -2.14 -11.72 28.77
C ARG A 21 -1.52 -10.65 27.88
N MET A 22 -2.21 -10.30 26.79
CA MET A 22 -1.72 -9.29 25.85
C MET A 22 -2.17 -7.90 26.33
N THR A 23 -1.21 -7.03 26.59
CA THR A 23 -1.46 -5.65 26.98
C THR A 23 -1.92 -4.81 25.78
N ILE A 24 -2.56 -3.66 26.03
CA ILE A 24 -2.94 -2.73 24.95
C ILE A 24 -1.72 -2.20 24.17
N HIS A 25 -0.56 -2.10 24.82
CA HIS A 25 0.68 -1.70 24.15
C HIS A 25 1.13 -2.79 23.17
N GLU A 26 1.24 -4.04 23.61
CA GLU A 26 1.59 -5.18 22.75
C GLU A 26 0.59 -5.34 21.60
N TRP A 27 -0.71 -5.16 21.86
CA TRP A 27 -1.76 -5.16 20.86
C TRP A 27 -1.54 -4.10 19.77
N ASN A 28 -1.35 -2.83 20.17
CA ASN A 28 -1.11 -1.74 19.23
C ASN A 28 0.22 -1.90 18.48
N THR A 29 1.26 -2.38 19.14
CA THR A 29 2.55 -2.70 18.51
C THR A 29 2.38 -3.82 17.48
N CYS A 30 1.59 -4.85 17.80
CA CYS A 30 1.26 -5.92 16.86
C CYS A 30 0.54 -5.38 15.63
N LEU A 31 -0.55 -4.62 15.79
CA LEU A 31 -1.32 -4.05 14.67
C LEU A 31 -0.49 -3.06 13.83
N ARG A 32 0.42 -2.31 14.46
CA ARG A 32 1.37 -1.43 13.77
C ARG A 32 2.39 -2.22 12.96
N GLY A 33 2.95 -3.30 13.53
CA GLY A 33 3.91 -4.16 12.83
C GLY A 33 3.33 -4.82 11.58
N ILE A 34 2.04 -5.17 11.62
CA ILE A 34 1.30 -5.64 10.45
C ILE A 34 0.74 -4.48 9.60
N GLY A 35 1.13 -3.22 9.84
CA GLY A 35 0.78 -2.04 9.06
C GLY A 35 -0.72 -1.80 8.85
N LEU A 36 -1.55 -2.08 9.85
CA LEU A 36 -3.00 -1.80 9.76
C LEU A 36 -3.36 -0.35 10.10
N PHE A 37 -2.46 0.39 10.72
CA PHE A 37 -2.69 1.80 11.00
C PHE A 37 -2.66 2.61 9.70
N THR A 38 -3.84 3.06 9.30
CA THR A 38 -4.11 3.83 8.08
C THR A 38 -4.97 5.04 8.44
N ALA A 39 -5.23 5.93 7.48
CA ALA A 39 -6.18 7.02 7.67
C ALA A 39 -7.59 6.55 8.09
N ASN A 40 -7.96 5.30 7.76
CA ASN A 40 -9.29 4.74 8.05
C ASN A 40 -9.33 3.82 9.28
N PHE A 41 -8.17 3.46 9.84
CA PHE A 41 -8.06 2.63 11.04
C PHE A 41 -6.90 3.13 11.87
N THR A 42 -7.20 3.93 12.88
CA THR A 42 -6.20 4.59 13.72
C THR A 42 -6.01 3.85 15.05
N MET A 43 -5.13 4.38 15.90
CA MET A 43 -4.98 3.89 17.28
C MET A 43 -6.30 3.96 18.07
N ARG A 44 -7.21 4.88 17.72
CA ARG A 44 -8.53 5.00 18.33
C ARG A 44 -9.38 3.75 18.06
N GLU A 45 -9.55 3.36 16.80
CA GLU A 45 -10.33 2.18 16.40
C GLU A 45 -9.74 0.91 17.01
N SER A 46 -8.42 0.78 17.00
CA SER A 46 -7.70 -0.32 17.65
C SER A 46 -7.97 -0.40 19.16
N THR A 47 -7.95 0.74 19.85
CA THR A 47 -8.23 0.82 21.29
C THR A 47 -9.67 0.47 21.60
N ILE A 48 -10.62 0.90 20.75
CA ILE A 48 -12.04 0.53 20.89
C ILE A 48 -12.21 -0.98 20.72
N ALA A 49 -11.62 -1.58 19.67
CA ALA A 49 -11.66 -3.02 19.46
C ALA A 49 -11.08 -3.77 20.66
N PHE A 50 -9.98 -3.31 21.22
CA PHE A 50 -9.39 -3.87 22.44
C PHE A 50 -10.36 -3.84 23.62
N ILE A 51 -10.89 -2.66 23.96
CA ILE A 51 -11.76 -2.46 25.13
C ILE A 51 -13.09 -3.21 24.97
N GLN A 52 -13.68 -3.22 23.78
CA GLN A 52 -14.97 -3.89 23.54
C GLN A 52 -14.86 -5.42 23.48
N SER A 53 -13.65 -5.94 23.37
CA SER A 53 -13.40 -7.38 23.36
C SER A 53 -13.10 -7.97 24.72
N THR A 54 -12.84 -7.14 25.74
CA THR A 54 -12.70 -7.63 27.12
C THR A 54 -14.08 -8.03 27.64
N MET A 55 -14.35 -9.34 27.73
CA MET A 55 -15.67 -9.87 28.11
C MET A 55 -15.89 -9.94 29.64
N ASN A 56 -14.89 -9.59 30.45
CA ASN A 56 -14.97 -9.71 31.91
C ASN A 56 -15.49 -8.42 32.55
N VAL A 57 -16.51 -8.55 33.41
CA VAL A 57 -16.93 -7.47 34.32
C VAL A 57 -16.08 -7.58 35.58
N GLU A 58 -15.07 -6.72 35.69
CA GLU A 58 -14.10 -6.77 36.79
C GLU A 58 -14.24 -5.55 37.71
N ASP A 59 -14.02 -5.77 39.00
CA ASP A 59 -13.96 -4.70 39.99
C ASP A 59 -12.61 -3.98 39.85
N LEU A 60 -12.59 -2.91 39.05
CA LEU A 60 -11.40 -2.11 38.74
C LEU A 60 -10.65 -1.61 39.98
N SER A 61 -11.33 -1.53 41.14
CA SER A 61 -10.70 -1.10 42.40
C SER A 61 -9.86 -2.20 43.05
N LYS A 62 -10.16 -3.48 42.77
CA LYS A 62 -9.49 -4.65 43.36
C LYS A 62 -8.46 -5.27 42.42
N ASP A 63 -8.81 -5.41 41.15
CA ASP A 63 -7.93 -5.98 40.13
C ASP A 63 -8.15 -5.29 38.79
N TRP A 64 -7.28 -4.32 38.49
CA TRP A 64 -7.36 -3.52 37.27
C TRP A 64 -6.62 -4.19 36.10
N GLN A 65 -5.75 -5.19 36.36
CA GLN A 65 -4.94 -5.82 35.32
C GLN A 65 -5.80 -6.52 34.25
N PRO A 66 -6.84 -7.32 34.57
CA PRO A 66 -7.70 -7.90 33.55
C PRO A 66 -8.42 -6.87 32.67
N ALA A 67 -8.67 -5.66 33.16
CA ALA A 67 -9.33 -4.62 32.38
C ALA A 67 -8.42 -3.96 31.33
N ILE A 68 -7.11 -4.17 31.41
CA ILE A 68 -6.12 -3.59 30.48
C ILE A 68 -5.32 -4.65 29.72
N THR A 69 -5.77 -5.90 29.76
CA THR A 69 -5.11 -7.03 29.09
C THR A 69 -6.14 -7.98 28.47
N LEU A 70 -5.84 -8.54 27.32
CA LEU A 70 -6.67 -9.54 26.65
C LEU A 70 -6.28 -10.95 27.10
N THR A 71 -7.28 -11.77 27.44
CA THR A 71 -7.15 -13.22 27.42
C THR A 71 -7.15 -13.74 25.98
N TYR A 72 -6.84 -15.03 25.75
CA TYR A 72 -6.91 -15.58 24.39
C TYR A 72 -8.31 -15.47 23.75
N PRO A 73 -9.43 -15.76 24.44
CA PRO A 73 -10.76 -15.49 23.91
C PRO A 73 -11.00 -14.01 23.58
N ASP A 74 -10.59 -13.08 24.45
CA ASP A 74 -10.73 -11.64 24.19
C ASP A 74 -9.89 -11.22 22.97
N PHE A 75 -8.71 -11.83 22.79
CA PHE A 75 -7.87 -11.60 21.61
C PHE A 75 -8.57 -12.06 20.32
N LEU A 76 -9.20 -13.24 20.30
CA LEU A 76 -9.95 -13.72 19.12
C LEU A 76 -11.13 -12.79 18.80
N GLU A 77 -11.85 -12.33 19.83
CA GLU A 77 -12.93 -11.35 19.67
C GLU A 77 -12.39 -10.00 19.14
N ALA A 78 -11.25 -9.53 19.65
CA ALA A 78 -10.59 -8.32 19.16
C ALA A 78 -10.21 -8.42 17.68
N ILE A 79 -9.71 -9.57 17.23
CA ILE A 79 -9.45 -9.83 15.81
C ILE A 79 -10.73 -9.76 14.97
N GLY A 80 -11.84 -10.33 15.47
CA GLY A 80 -13.15 -10.20 14.82
C GLY A 80 -13.56 -8.74 14.65
N ARG A 81 -13.48 -7.94 15.72
CA ARG A 81 -13.81 -6.50 15.68
C ARG A 81 -12.91 -5.71 14.75
N VAL A 82 -11.59 -5.95 14.79
CA VAL A 82 -10.66 -5.28 13.86
C VAL A 82 -11.03 -5.60 12.43
N THR A 83 -11.35 -6.86 12.13
CA THR A 83 -11.77 -7.30 10.79
C THR A 83 -12.99 -6.52 10.27
N GLU A 84 -13.93 -6.17 11.15
CA GLU A 84 -15.09 -5.35 10.78
C GLU A 84 -14.75 -3.86 10.60
N LEU A 85 -13.76 -3.37 11.35
CA LEU A 85 -13.35 -1.96 11.32
C LEU A 85 -12.44 -1.64 10.13
N VAL A 86 -11.59 -2.59 9.70
CA VAL A 86 -10.69 -2.41 8.55
C VAL A 86 -11.40 -2.68 7.22
N ILE A 87 -10.77 -2.28 6.11
CA ILE A 87 -11.30 -2.55 4.77
C ILE A 87 -10.83 -3.94 4.32
N ILE A 88 -11.74 -4.91 4.34
CA ILE A 88 -11.49 -6.23 3.76
C ILE A 88 -11.98 -6.22 2.30
N PRO A 89 -11.09 -6.27 1.30
CA PRO A 89 -11.48 -6.21 -0.11
C PRO A 89 -12.36 -7.39 -0.52
N THR A 90 -13.37 -7.12 -1.34
CA THR A 90 -14.21 -8.13 -2.00
C THR A 90 -13.52 -8.67 -3.26
N LYS A 91 -14.06 -9.74 -3.87
CA LYS A 91 -13.61 -10.20 -5.19
C LYS A 91 -13.75 -9.12 -6.27
N HIS A 92 -14.85 -8.37 -6.20
CA HIS A 92 -15.06 -7.23 -7.10
C HIS A 92 -13.99 -6.15 -6.90
N ASP A 93 -13.55 -5.90 -5.66
CA ASP A 93 -12.44 -4.99 -5.42
C ASP A 93 -11.14 -5.54 -6.02
N PHE A 94 -10.83 -6.82 -5.84
CA PHE A 94 -9.65 -7.43 -6.47
C PHE A 94 -9.62 -7.23 -8.00
N GLU A 95 -10.74 -7.49 -8.67
CA GLU A 95 -10.89 -7.28 -10.11
C GLU A 95 -10.75 -5.80 -10.48
N LYS A 96 -11.45 -4.91 -9.76
CA LYS A 96 -11.42 -3.45 -9.99
C LYS A 96 -10.01 -2.86 -9.84
N PHE A 97 -9.31 -3.29 -8.80
CA PHE A 97 -7.96 -2.83 -8.48
C PHE A 97 -6.87 -3.58 -9.25
N GLY A 98 -7.21 -4.65 -9.96
CA GLY A 98 -6.27 -5.45 -10.76
C GLY A 98 -5.26 -6.23 -9.90
N VAL A 99 -5.68 -6.62 -8.69
CA VAL A 99 -4.83 -7.34 -7.71
C VAL A 99 -5.41 -8.71 -7.43
N ASP A 100 -4.57 -9.69 -7.12
CA ASP A 100 -5.00 -11.10 -7.01
C ASP A 100 -5.40 -11.49 -5.58
N ASN A 101 -4.95 -10.75 -4.56
CA ASN A 101 -5.17 -11.07 -3.16
C ASN A 101 -5.12 -9.83 -2.25
N ILE A 102 -5.48 -10.02 -0.97
CA ILE A 102 -5.53 -8.96 0.04
C ILE A 102 -4.17 -8.32 0.31
N VAL A 103 -3.08 -9.08 0.19
CA VAL A 103 -1.72 -8.57 0.42
C VAL A 103 -1.35 -7.57 -0.67
N GLN A 104 -1.59 -7.93 -1.93
CA GLN A 104 -1.38 -7.04 -3.08
C GLN A 104 -2.28 -5.80 -2.99
N PHE A 105 -3.55 -5.97 -2.59
CA PHE A 105 -4.47 -4.85 -2.36
C PHE A 105 -3.93 -3.86 -1.33
N TYR A 106 -3.53 -4.33 -0.14
CA TYR A 106 -2.98 -3.44 0.89
C TYR A 106 -1.67 -2.79 0.45
N SER A 107 -0.79 -3.54 -0.24
CA SER A 107 0.46 -3.01 -0.78
C SER A 107 0.23 -1.94 -1.85
N LEU A 108 -0.83 -2.08 -2.66
CA LEU A 108 -1.26 -1.06 -3.60
C LEU A 108 -1.72 0.20 -2.84
N MET A 109 -2.60 0.04 -1.86
CA MET A 109 -3.15 1.17 -1.10
C MET A 109 -2.07 1.96 -0.37
N GLU A 110 -1.09 1.28 0.23
CA GLU A 110 0.05 1.91 0.90
C GLU A 110 0.94 2.70 -0.08
N ARG A 111 1.29 2.12 -1.24
CA ARG A 111 2.16 2.79 -2.22
C ARG A 111 1.51 3.98 -2.91
N THR A 112 0.20 3.95 -3.09
CA THR A 112 -0.54 4.97 -3.84
C THR A 112 -1.30 5.94 -2.94
N ASN A 113 -1.24 5.73 -1.63
CA ASN A 113 -2.01 6.45 -0.62
C ASN A 113 -3.51 6.55 -0.95
N LEU A 114 -4.06 5.50 -1.56
CA LEU A 114 -5.45 5.47 -2.03
C LEU A 114 -6.48 5.30 -0.90
N TRP A 115 -6.04 5.18 0.36
CA TRP A 115 -6.92 4.99 1.52
C TRP A 115 -7.98 6.07 1.64
N SER A 116 -7.62 7.33 1.34
CA SER A 116 -8.55 8.45 1.30
C SER A 116 -9.60 8.26 0.20
N SER A 117 -9.18 7.81 -0.98
CA SER A 117 -10.04 7.69 -2.17
C SER A 117 -11.02 6.52 -2.10
N VAL A 118 -10.60 5.40 -1.52
CA VAL A 118 -11.49 4.25 -1.27
C VAL A 118 -12.57 4.61 -0.24
N GLY A 119 -12.25 5.51 0.69
CA GLY A 119 -13.18 6.01 1.70
C GLY A 119 -14.17 7.06 1.21
N LEU A 120 -14.09 7.59 -0.02
CA LEU A 120 -14.95 8.71 -0.45
C LEU A 120 -16.32 8.30 -1.01
N SER A 121 -16.57 7.01 -1.29
CA SER A 121 -17.96 6.51 -1.27
C SER A 121 -18.53 6.44 0.15
N ALA A 122 -17.68 6.61 1.15
CA ALA A 122 -17.96 6.47 2.57
C ALA A 122 -17.70 7.78 3.34
N GLN A 123 -17.84 8.94 2.68
CA GLN A 123 -17.82 10.26 3.35
C GLN A 123 -18.94 10.46 4.38
N ASP A 124 -19.90 9.52 4.46
CA ASP A 124 -20.87 9.45 5.56
C ASP A 124 -20.34 8.68 6.80
N ASN A 125 -19.07 8.23 6.79
CA ASN A 125 -18.46 7.60 7.96
C ASN A 125 -17.99 8.66 8.97
N GLU A 126 -18.95 9.26 9.68
CA GLU A 126 -18.77 9.66 11.07
C GLU A 126 -18.33 8.43 11.90
N THR A 127 -17.07 8.03 11.80
CA THR A 127 -16.51 6.77 12.35
C THR A 127 -17.27 5.51 11.91
N ARG A 128 -16.58 4.47 11.44
CA ARG A 128 -17.20 3.15 11.17
C ARG A 128 -17.88 2.51 12.40
N LEU A 129 -17.85 3.18 13.55
CA LEU A 129 -18.66 2.88 14.73
C LEU A 129 -20.18 2.96 14.47
N GLN A 130 -20.63 3.56 13.36
CA GLN A 130 -22.03 3.49 12.91
C GLN A 130 -22.50 2.05 12.61
N VAL A 131 -21.58 1.09 12.33
CA VAL A 131 -21.91 -0.36 12.26
C VAL A 131 -22.57 -0.86 13.56
N TRP A 132 -22.33 -0.17 14.68
CA TRP A 132 -22.90 -0.48 15.99
C TRP A 132 -24.10 0.39 16.36
N ARG A 133 -24.49 1.38 15.55
CA ARG A 133 -25.78 2.07 15.72
C ARG A 133 -26.87 1.17 15.15
N ARG A 134 -27.59 0.49 16.04
CA ARG A 134 -28.87 -0.17 15.71
C ARG A 134 -29.76 0.82 14.97
N GLU A 135 -30.19 0.40 13.80
CA GLU A 135 -31.01 1.14 12.84
C GLU A 135 -32.24 1.77 13.49
N GLU A 136 -32.30 3.11 13.50
CA GLU A 136 -33.55 3.85 13.47
C GLU A 136 -33.45 4.94 12.39
N GLY A 137 -33.90 4.62 11.17
CA GLY A 137 -34.47 5.59 10.23
C GLY A 137 -33.53 6.40 9.33
N TRP A 138 -32.78 5.77 8.42
CA TRP A 138 -32.10 6.48 7.32
C TRP A 138 -32.54 5.94 5.95
N ASP A 139 -33.73 6.38 5.53
CA ASP A 139 -34.24 6.21 4.16
C ASP A 139 -33.98 7.51 3.37
N ASP A 140 -32.94 7.55 2.50
CA ASP A 140 -32.97 8.24 1.17
C ASP A 140 -31.59 8.44 0.51
N LEU A 141 -30.48 8.21 1.20
CA LEU A 141 -29.15 8.30 0.59
C LEU A 141 -28.67 6.89 0.21
N GLY A 142 -28.94 6.53 -1.06
CA GLY A 142 -28.57 5.27 -1.72
C GLY A 142 -27.77 4.27 -0.88
N THR A 143 -28.43 3.21 -0.44
CA THR A 143 -27.86 2.15 0.40
C THR A 143 -26.50 1.70 -0.13
N VAL A 144 -25.43 1.95 0.63
CA VAL A 144 -24.15 1.30 0.38
C VAL A 144 -24.42 -0.21 0.41
N PRO A 145 -24.04 -0.97 -0.63
CA PRO A 145 -24.27 -2.40 -0.65
C PRO A 145 -23.68 -3.02 0.62
N ILE A 146 -24.54 -3.62 1.45
CA ILE A 146 -24.09 -4.37 2.62
C ILE A 146 -23.22 -5.51 2.09
N ASP A 147 -21.96 -5.57 2.54
CA ASP A 147 -21.06 -6.66 2.20
C ASP A 147 -21.68 -7.98 2.66
N PRO A 148 -22.10 -8.88 1.74
CA PRO A 148 -22.90 -10.06 2.07
C PRO A 148 -22.07 -11.14 2.77
N ARG A 149 -20.75 -10.98 2.83
CA ARG A 149 -19.83 -11.93 3.46
C ARG A 149 -20.03 -11.95 4.97
N THR A 150 -19.99 -13.15 5.52
CA THR A 150 -19.96 -13.40 6.96
C THR A 150 -18.67 -12.86 7.60
N LEU A 151 -18.68 -12.66 8.91
CA LEU A 151 -17.46 -12.32 9.65
C LEU A 151 -16.36 -13.37 9.46
N GLY A 152 -16.71 -14.66 9.43
CA GLY A 152 -15.75 -15.75 9.22
C GLY A 152 -14.99 -15.62 7.90
N GLU A 153 -15.69 -15.38 6.80
CA GLU A 153 -15.06 -15.16 5.47
C GLU A 153 -14.14 -13.94 5.46
N LYS A 154 -14.51 -12.87 6.17
CA LYS A 154 -13.66 -11.68 6.29
C LYS A 154 -12.43 -11.95 7.14
N VAL A 155 -12.58 -12.70 8.23
CA VAL A 155 -11.47 -13.09 9.13
C VAL A 155 -10.49 -13.99 8.39
N GLU A 156 -10.93 -14.90 7.53
CA GLU A 156 -10.04 -15.73 6.71
C GLU A 156 -9.10 -14.89 5.84
N LEU A 157 -9.64 -13.91 5.10
CA LEU A 157 -8.83 -12.96 4.32
C LEU A 157 -7.92 -12.12 5.21
N PHE A 158 -8.41 -11.66 6.35
CA PHE A 158 -7.60 -10.90 7.30
C PHE A 158 -6.42 -11.73 7.86
N MET A 159 -6.63 -13.02 8.12
CA MET A 159 -5.58 -13.93 8.57
C MET A 159 -4.56 -14.24 7.47
N GLU A 160 -4.98 -14.25 6.19
CA GLU A 160 -4.07 -14.32 5.05
C GLU A 160 -3.12 -13.10 5.03
N LEU A 161 -3.67 -11.89 5.20
CA LEU A 161 -2.89 -10.65 5.29
C LEU A 161 -1.86 -10.71 6.43
N ILE A 162 -2.30 -11.07 7.64
CA ILE A 162 -1.41 -11.19 8.82
C ILE A 162 -0.30 -12.21 8.55
N SER A 163 -0.64 -13.38 8.01
CA SER A 163 0.30 -14.46 7.77
C SER A 163 1.39 -14.06 6.77
N CYS A 164 1.00 -13.38 5.68
CA CYS A 164 1.95 -12.91 4.69
C CYS A 164 2.89 -11.83 5.25
N ARG A 165 2.36 -10.86 6.02
CA ARG A 165 3.19 -9.81 6.63
C ARG A 165 4.20 -10.36 7.62
N LYS A 166 3.81 -11.34 8.43
CA LYS A 166 4.74 -12.04 9.35
C LYS A 166 5.85 -12.79 8.61
N GLN A 167 5.54 -13.43 7.47
CA GLN A 167 6.56 -14.09 6.66
C GLN A 167 7.57 -13.08 6.10
N ARG A 168 7.09 -11.92 5.63
CA ARG A 168 7.95 -10.84 5.12
C ARG A 168 8.83 -10.23 6.21
N GLU A 169 8.29 -10.02 7.41
CA GLU A 169 9.06 -9.54 8.56
C GLU A 169 10.20 -10.52 8.90
N LYS A 170 9.89 -11.82 8.98
CA LYS A 170 10.89 -12.87 9.21
C LYS A 170 11.96 -12.90 8.11
N GLN A 171 11.59 -12.69 6.84
CA GLN A 171 12.55 -12.57 5.74
C GLN A 171 13.49 -11.38 5.93
N ARG A 172 12.95 -10.19 6.23
CA ARG A 172 13.75 -8.99 6.52
C ARG A 172 14.69 -9.18 7.70
N GLU A 173 14.26 -9.87 8.76
CA GLU A 173 15.12 -10.20 9.90
C GLU A 173 16.30 -11.09 9.48
N MET A 174 16.02 -12.15 8.71
CA MET A 174 17.06 -13.05 8.19
C MET A 174 18.03 -12.32 7.25
N GLU A 175 17.54 -11.45 6.36
CA GLU A 175 18.36 -10.62 5.47
C GLU A 175 19.24 -9.65 6.26
N THR A 176 18.66 -8.98 7.25
CA THR A 176 19.38 -8.06 8.14
C THR A 176 20.49 -8.79 8.89
N GLU A 177 20.22 -9.99 9.40
CA GLU A 177 21.22 -10.82 10.06
C GLU A 177 22.31 -11.29 9.09
N PHE A 178 21.94 -11.68 7.86
CA PHE A 178 22.88 -12.03 6.80
C PHE A 178 23.84 -10.87 6.49
N TRP A 179 23.32 -9.65 6.31
CA TRP A 179 24.13 -8.45 6.04
C TRP A 179 25.03 -8.07 7.22
N LYS A 180 24.51 -8.15 8.46
CA LYS A 180 25.31 -7.96 9.68
C LYS A 180 26.46 -8.96 9.76
N ASN A 181 26.22 -10.22 9.42
CA ASN A 181 27.26 -11.26 9.43
C ASN A 181 28.27 -11.10 8.28
N ARG A 182 27.83 -10.62 7.12
CA ARG A 182 28.71 -10.30 5.99
C ARG A 182 29.63 -9.12 6.32
N ALA A 183 29.10 -8.04 6.91
CA ALA A 183 29.89 -6.89 7.33
C ALA A 183 30.94 -7.24 8.40
N LYS A 184 30.63 -8.20 9.28
CA LYS A 184 31.56 -8.70 10.31
C LYS A 184 32.70 -9.56 9.75
N LYS A 185 32.52 -10.20 8.59
CA LYS A 185 33.61 -10.87 7.88
C LYS A 185 34.49 -9.78 7.28
N LYS A 186 35.51 -9.35 8.05
CA LYS A 186 36.59 -8.48 7.57
C LYS A 186 36.99 -8.94 6.16
N PRO A 187 37.25 -8.02 5.22
CA PRO A 187 37.87 -8.40 3.97
C PRO A 187 39.14 -9.18 4.35
N ILE A 188 39.19 -10.44 3.93
CA ILE A 188 40.41 -11.23 4.01
C ILE A 188 41.43 -10.39 3.27
N ASP A 189 42.48 -10.02 4.00
CA ASP A 189 43.58 -9.19 3.52
C ASP A 189 44.28 -9.96 2.39
N VAL A 190 43.75 -9.82 1.17
CA VAL A 190 44.42 -10.28 -0.04
C VAL A 190 45.48 -9.24 -0.29
N CYS A 191 46.70 -9.55 0.19
CA CYS A 191 47.94 -8.82 -0.09
C CYS A 191 47.91 -8.23 -1.50
N THR A 192 47.64 -6.93 -1.58
CA THR A 192 48.06 -6.09 -2.68
C THR A 192 48.89 -4.99 -2.06
N GLU A 193 50.21 -5.19 -2.17
CA GLU A 193 51.17 -4.14 -1.93
C GLU A 193 50.78 -2.92 -2.78
N HIS A 194 50.82 -1.74 -2.14
CA HIS A 194 50.76 -0.41 -2.74
C HIS A 194 49.43 0.03 -3.39
N CYS A 195 48.60 0.76 -2.62
CA CYS A 195 48.36 2.19 -2.89
C CYS A 195 47.59 2.81 -1.72
N GLU A 196 48.00 4.01 -1.31
CA GLU A 196 47.42 4.80 -0.23
C GLU A 196 45.96 5.19 -0.54
N SER A 197 45.03 4.83 0.34
CA SER A 197 43.70 5.46 0.39
C SER A 197 43.25 5.61 1.84
N LYS A 198 43.44 6.83 2.35
CA LYS A 198 43.12 7.26 3.71
C LYS A 198 41.61 7.54 3.90
N PHE A 199 40.78 7.27 2.89
CA PHE A 199 39.40 7.77 2.82
C PHE A 199 38.35 6.81 3.39
N VAL A 200 38.65 5.52 3.51
CA VAL A 200 37.65 4.50 3.92
C VAL A 200 37.51 4.39 5.45
N TYR A 201 38.51 4.82 6.21
CA TYR A 201 38.47 4.71 7.68
C TYR A 201 37.64 5.82 8.36
N GLU A 202 37.54 7.02 7.78
CA GLU A 202 36.76 8.12 8.39
C GLU A 202 35.24 7.89 8.30
N ILE A 203 34.74 7.17 7.29
CA ILE A 203 33.32 6.83 7.16
C ILE A 203 32.88 5.77 8.18
N LEU A 204 33.76 4.80 8.48
CA LEU A 204 33.47 3.73 9.44
C LEU A 204 33.53 4.20 10.90
N GLU A 205 34.32 5.23 11.21
CA GLU A 205 34.35 5.83 12.55
C GLU A 205 33.12 6.71 12.84
N ALA A 206 32.50 7.29 11.81
CA ALA A 206 31.24 8.03 11.93
C ALA A 206 30.03 7.10 12.19
N ALA A 207 30.05 5.87 11.65
CA ALA A 207 28.98 4.88 11.85
C ALA A 207 28.97 4.24 13.26
N GLY A 208 30.03 4.40 14.04
CA GLY A 208 30.18 3.79 15.38
C GLY A 208 29.77 4.68 16.56
N LYS A 209 29.22 5.88 16.33
CA LYS A 209 28.90 6.86 17.39
C LYS A 209 27.41 7.21 17.54
N LEU A 210 26.50 6.36 17.08
CA LEU A 210 25.06 6.55 17.28
C LEU A 210 24.49 5.43 18.16
N GLU A 211 24.83 5.46 19.45
CA GLU A 211 24.09 4.80 20.53
C GLU A 211 23.97 5.78 21.71
N GLU A 212 23.19 6.85 21.50
CA GLU A 212 22.43 7.48 22.58
C GLU A 212 20.96 7.41 22.16
N GLU A 213 20.18 6.60 22.87
CA GLU A 213 18.73 6.47 22.68
C GLU A 213 18.08 7.80 23.05
N GLU A 214 17.86 8.66 22.06
CA GLU A 214 17.02 9.84 22.20
C GLU A 214 15.56 9.36 22.31
N GLU A 215 14.97 9.56 23.50
CA GLU A 215 13.56 9.31 23.79
C GLU A 215 12.68 10.04 22.75
N LEU A 216 12.05 9.28 21.85
CA LEU A 216 11.09 9.80 20.89
C LEU A 216 9.87 10.39 21.62
N ASP A 217 9.79 11.72 21.60
CA ASP A 217 8.68 12.53 22.11
C ASP A 217 7.42 12.30 21.25
N ILE A 218 6.58 11.35 21.66
CA ILE A 218 5.39 10.88 20.92
C ILE A 218 4.31 11.97 20.77
N ASP A 219 4.40 13.08 21.50
CA ASP A 219 3.49 14.22 21.36
C ASP A 219 3.92 15.20 20.25
N LYS A 220 5.04 14.94 19.58
CA LYS A 220 5.43 15.57 18.30
C LYS A 220 5.25 14.60 17.13
N VAL A 221 4.03 14.11 16.94
CA VAL A 221 3.64 13.63 15.61
C VAL A 221 3.50 14.88 14.75
N GLU A 222 4.59 15.31 14.11
CA GLU A 222 4.48 16.13 12.91
C GLU A 222 3.49 15.42 11.99
N GLU A 223 2.48 16.14 11.49
CA GLU A 223 1.63 15.65 10.42
C GLU A 223 2.57 15.08 9.35
N VAL A 224 2.60 13.76 9.20
CA VAL A 224 3.38 13.12 8.14
C VAL A 224 2.84 13.72 6.86
N GLU A 225 3.62 14.61 6.23
CA GLU A 225 3.22 15.25 4.99
C GLU A 225 2.79 14.15 4.02
N ASP A 226 1.56 14.26 3.53
CA ASP A 226 0.85 13.29 2.66
C ASP A 226 1.49 13.19 1.26
N ASP A 227 2.70 13.73 1.10
CA ASP A 227 3.49 13.93 -0.11
C ASP A 227 4.57 12.84 -0.28
N LEU A 228 4.24 11.59 0.02
CA LEU A 228 5.04 10.47 -0.50
C LEU A 228 4.83 10.40 -2.02
N GLU A 229 5.65 11.17 -2.76
CA GLU A 229 5.76 11.09 -4.21
C GLU A 229 6.39 9.74 -4.59
N THR A 230 5.54 8.73 -4.69
CA THR A 230 5.94 7.39 -5.12
C THR A 230 6.04 7.32 -6.65
N PHE A 231 6.82 6.36 -7.13
CA PHE A 231 6.93 6.05 -8.56
C PHE A 231 5.54 5.92 -9.24
N GLU A 232 4.58 5.27 -8.59
CA GLU A 232 3.19 5.16 -9.08
C GLU A 232 2.45 6.51 -9.12
N VAL A 233 2.68 7.41 -8.15
CA VAL A 233 2.06 8.74 -8.14
C VAL A 233 2.64 9.62 -9.26
N SER A 234 3.96 9.64 -9.43
CA SER A 234 4.61 10.38 -10.52
C SER A 234 4.19 9.82 -11.89
N THR A 235 4.08 8.50 -12.02
CA THR A 235 3.61 7.86 -13.26
C THR A 235 2.15 8.21 -13.53
N ALA A 236 1.28 8.25 -12.51
CA ALA A 236 -0.11 8.67 -12.69
C ALA A 236 -0.22 10.13 -13.16
N SER A 237 0.65 11.01 -12.64
CA SER A 237 0.72 12.40 -13.09
C SER A 237 1.15 12.51 -14.55
N GLU A 238 2.20 11.80 -14.96
CA GLU A 238 2.70 11.80 -16.35
C GLU A 238 1.67 11.22 -17.32
N LEU A 239 1.00 10.13 -16.95
CA LEU A 239 -0.05 9.52 -17.79
C LEU A 239 -1.24 10.46 -17.98
N HIS A 240 -1.61 11.22 -16.94
CA HIS A 240 -2.66 12.26 -17.05
C HIS A 240 -2.23 13.40 -17.97
N GLU A 241 -0.97 13.85 -17.89
CA GLU A 241 -0.39 14.86 -18.79
C GLU A 241 -0.37 14.37 -20.25
N MET A 242 0.08 13.13 -20.47
CA MET A 242 0.08 12.49 -21.77
C MET A 242 -1.34 12.40 -22.36
N TRP A 243 -2.33 12.07 -21.54
CA TRP A 243 -3.72 11.99 -21.98
C TRP A 243 -4.27 13.37 -22.38
N ARG A 244 -4.06 14.41 -21.58
CA ARG A 244 -4.59 15.74 -21.87
C ARG A 244 -3.83 16.45 -23.01
N SER A 245 -2.52 16.22 -23.17
CA SER A 245 -1.72 16.81 -24.24
C SER A 245 -2.11 16.34 -25.65
N LYS A 246 -2.73 15.16 -25.78
CA LYS A 246 -3.33 14.68 -27.03
C LYS A 246 -4.63 15.41 -27.40
N ARG A 247 -5.18 16.25 -26.52
CA ARG A 247 -6.38 17.04 -26.77
C ARG A 247 -6.03 18.32 -27.50
N LYS A 248 -6.97 18.85 -28.30
CA LYS A 248 -6.79 20.11 -29.01
C LYS A 248 -6.60 21.26 -28.01
N MET A 249 -5.55 22.04 -28.19
CA MET A 249 -5.33 23.28 -27.43
C MET A 249 -6.20 24.40 -28.00
N MET A 250 -6.85 25.16 -27.12
CA MET A 250 -7.69 26.31 -27.43
C MET A 250 -6.84 27.59 -27.46
N GLU A 251 -7.40 28.67 -27.99
CA GLU A 251 -6.69 29.95 -28.16
C GLU A 251 -6.28 30.59 -26.82
N ASP A 252 -6.99 30.26 -25.73
CA ASP A 252 -6.70 30.72 -24.37
C ASP A 252 -5.62 29.89 -23.66
N GLY A 253 -5.02 28.91 -24.34
CA GLY A 253 -4.00 28.02 -23.80
C GLY A 253 -4.55 26.83 -23.00
N THR A 254 -5.87 26.67 -22.90
CA THR A 254 -6.49 25.50 -22.25
C THR A 254 -6.73 24.35 -23.23
N PHE A 255 -6.91 23.14 -22.74
CA PHE A 255 -7.29 21.99 -23.56
C PHE A 255 -8.80 21.98 -23.83
N GLU A 256 -9.21 21.35 -24.93
CA GLU A 256 -10.62 21.08 -25.21
C GLU A 256 -11.29 20.44 -23.98
N PRO A 257 -12.33 21.07 -23.37
CA PRO A 257 -12.89 20.64 -22.10
C PRO A 257 -13.40 19.21 -22.10
N ARG A 258 -13.16 18.48 -21.01
CA ARG A 258 -13.74 17.16 -20.73
C ARG A 258 -14.52 17.23 -19.44
N ILE A 259 -15.77 17.69 -19.54
CA ILE A 259 -16.62 17.88 -18.37
C ILE A 259 -17.11 16.54 -17.82
N LYS A 260 -16.91 16.35 -16.51
CA LYS A 260 -17.42 15.23 -15.72
C LYS A 260 -18.24 15.74 -14.55
N ILE A 261 -19.26 14.99 -14.14
CA ILE A 261 -20.15 15.38 -13.04
C ILE A 261 -19.99 14.37 -11.91
N ILE A 262 -19.66 14.84 -10.71
CA ILE A 262 -19.61 14.05 -9.47
C ILE A 262 -20.47 14.78 -8.44
N LYS A 263 -21.46 14.10 -7.83
CA LYS A 263 -22.36 14.70 -6.81
C LYS A 263 -22.92 16.07 -7.25
N SER A 264 -23.38 16.16 -8.50
CA SER A 264 -23.90 17.40 -9.14
C SER A 264 -22.88 18.53 -9.37
N GLN A 265 -21.62 18.36 -8.99
CA GLN A 265 -20.53 19.29 -9.30
C GLN A 265 -19.86 18.93 -10.63
N LYS A 266 -19.63 19.94 -11.48
CA LYS A 266 -18.94 19.80 -12.77
C LYS A 266 -17.44 20.03 -12.60
N TYR A 267 -16.64 19.15 -13.17
CA TYR A 267 -15.18 19.23 -13.21
C TYR A 267 -14.71 19.13 -14.66
N ASP A 268 -13.86 20.05 -15.08
CA ASP A 268 -13.16 19.93 -16.36
C ASP A 268 -11.84 19.18 -16.18
N ILE A 269 -11.90 17.85 -16.23
CA ILE A 269 -10.73 17.03 -15.91
C ILE A 269 -9.57 17.17 -16.90
N ALA A 270 -9.81 17.73 -18.10
CA ALA A 270 -8.75 18.01 -19.07
C ALA A 270 -7.87 19.20 -18.66
N ASN A 271 -8.43 20.15 -17.90
CA ASN A 271 -7.77 21.39 -17.48
C ASN A 271 -7.42 21.41 -16.00
N LEU A 272 -7.44 20.25 -15.35
CA LEU A 272 -6.91 20.05 -14.00
C LEU A 272 -5.58 19.31 -14.10
N THR A 273 -4.62 19.67 -13.26
CA THR A 273 -3.44 18.82 -13.01
C THR A 273 -3.86 17.56 -12.25
N PHE A 274 -3.01 16.54 -12.24
CA PHE A 274 -3.28 15.33 -11.47
C PHE A 274 -3.53 15.63 -9.98
N LYS A 275 -2.77 16.56 -9.38
CA LYS A 275 -2.94 17.00 -7.99
C LYS A 275 -4.29 17.69 -7.74
N GLU A 276 -4.88 18.32 -8.75
CA GLU A 276 -6.17 19.02 -8.63
C GLU A 276 -7.38 18.13 -8.99
N LEU A 277 -7.14 16.93 -9.52
CA LEU A 277 -8.22 16.04 -9.90
C LEU A 277 -9.11 15.67 -8.69
N PRO A 278 -10.43 15.53 -8.90
CA PRO A 278 -11.30 14.93 -7.91
C PRO A 278 -10.81 13.52 -7.54
N PRO A 279 -10.96 13.08 -6.28
CA PRO A 279 -10.40 11.81 -5.82
C PRO A 279 -10.80 10.58 -6.63
N TYR A 280 -12.03 10.53 -7.15
CA TYR A 280 -12.46 9.46 -8.06
C TYR A 280 -11.58 9.38 -9.32
N PHE A 281 -11.26 10.52 -9.94
CA PHE A 281 -10.42 10.55 -11.15
C PHE A 281 -8.93 10.40 -10.83
N LYS A 282 -8.47 10.83 -9.65
CA LYS A 282 -7.14 10.48 -9.15
C LYS A 282 -6.99 8.97 -9.01
N LEU A 283 -7.97 8.32 -8.40
CA LEU A 283 -8.01 6.86 -8.26
C LEU A 283 -7.92 6.16 -9.61
N GLU A 284 -8.73 6.53 -10.59
CA GLU A 284 -8.67 5.93 -11.93
C GLU A 284 -7.28 6.05 -12.58
N ASN A 285 -6.63 7.22 -12.45
CA ASN A 285 -5.27 7.44 -12.95
C ASN A 285 -4.22 6.64 -12.17
N LEU A 286 -4.34 6.54 -10.84
CA LEU A 286 -3.44 5.73 -10.00
C LEU A 286 -3.56 4.24 -10.32
N LEU A 287 -4.76 3.75 -10.62
CA LEU A 287 -4.94 2.37 -11.06
C LEU A 287 -4.35 2.14 -12.46
N ALA A 288 -4.47 3.10 -13.38
CA ALA A 288 -3.85 3.02 -14.70
C ALA A 288 -2.32 3.00 -14.59
N SER A 289 -1.76 3.88 -13.75
CA SER A 289 -0.34 3.91 -13.40
C SER A 289 0.12 2.60 -12.79
N HIS A 290 -0.58 2.09 -11.77
CA HIS A 290 -0.25 0.83 -11.15
C HIS A 290 -0.17 -0.32 -12.16
N ALA A 291 -1.14 -0.42 -13.08
CA ALA A 291 -1.12 -1.43 -14.14
C ALA A 291 0.14 -1.30 -15.01
N ALA A 292 0.49 -0.08 -15.43
CA ALA A 292 1.67 0.17 -16.26
C ALA A 292 2.98 -0.17 -15.53
N CYS A 293 3.11 0.26 -14.27
CA CYS A 293 4.24 -0.05 -13.41
C CYS A 293 4.40 -1.56 -13.18
N GLU A 294 3.30 -2.29 -12.93
CA GLU A 294 3.34 -3.74 -12.75
C GLU A 294 3.70 -4.48 -14.03
N SER A 295 3.24 -4.02 -15.20
CA SER A 295 3.60 -4.62 -16.48
C SER A 295 5.09 -4.50 -16.78
N ILE A 296 5.72 -3.37 -16.42
CA ILE A 296 7.18 -3.21 -16.46
C ILE A 296 7.86 -4.21 -15.51
N ARG A 297 7.43 -4.28 -14.24
CA ARG A 297 8.02 -5.19 -13.24
C ARG A 297 7.91 -6.65 -13.65
N ARG A 298 6.75 -7.09 -14.12
CA ARG A 298 6.52 -8.47 -14.57
C ARG A 298 7.36 -8.81 -15.79
N CYS A 299 7.47 -7.90 -16.74
CA CYS A 299 8.32 -8.10 -17.91
C CYS A 299 9.79 -8.22 -17.51
N TRP A 300 10.26 -7.34 -16.62
CA TRP A 300 11.61 -7.40 -16.05
C TRP A 300 11.91 -8.76 -15.41
N GLN A 301 11.02 -9.26 -14.57
CA GLN A 301 11.14 -10.58 -13.94
C GLN A 301 11.14 -11.73 -14.96
N ARG A 302 10.27 -11.68 -15.99
CA ARG A 302 10.20 -12.70 -17.05
C ARG A 302 11.49 -12.78 -17.87
N MET A 303 12.19 -11.66 -18.03
CA MET A 303 13.49 -11.62 -18.69
C MET A 303 14.64 -12.13 -17.81
N GLY A 304 14.33 -12.62 -16.60
CA GLY A 304 15.29 -13.26 -15.70
C GLY A 304 16.06 -12.29 -14.80
N PHE A 305 15.64 -11.03 -14.75
CA PHE A 305 16.21 -10.04 -13.84
C PHE A 305 15.49 -10.08 -12.48
N THR A 306 16.25 -9.91 -11.40
CA THR A 306 15.74 -9.84 -10.02
C THR A 306 15.71 -8.40 -9.50
N GLU A 307 15.03 -8.14 -8.38
CA GLU A 307 15.08 -6.82 -7.71
C GLU A 307 16.52 -6.49 -7.23
N ASP A 308 17.31 -7.52 -6.89
CA ASP A 308 18.73 -7.40 -6.52
C ASP A 308 19.64 -7.09 -7.73
N ASP A 309 19.16 -7.31 -8.95
CA ASP A 309 19.87 -6.98 -10.19
C ASP A 309 19.73 -5.50 -10.58
N LEU A 310 19.16 -4.64 -9.72
CA LEU A 310 19.18 -3.18 -9.84
C LEU A 310 20.49 -2.64 -9.23
N PRO A 311 21.54 -2.35 -10.01
CA PRO A 311 22.78 -1.80 -9.48
C PRO A 311 22.75 -0.29 -9.74
N HIS A 312 23.00 0.53 -8.73
CA HIS A 312 23.19 1.97 -8.90
C HIS A 312 24.23 2.31 -10.01
N ASP A 313 25.13 1.38 -10.34
CA ASP A 313 26.16 1.52 -11.38
C ASP A 313 25.75 1.03 -12.80
N ARG A 314 24.49 0.68 -13.06
CA ARG A 314 24.05 0.20 -14.39
C ARG A 314 22.76 0.85 -14.91
N LYS A 315 22.50 2.11 -14.55
CA LYS A 315 21.37 2.87 -15.10
C LYS A 315 21.32 2.85 -16.63
N GLU A 316 22.47 3.03 -17.30
CA GLU A 316 22.52 3.01 -18.77
C GLU A 316 22.19 1.62 -19.34
N LYS A 317 22.69 0.55 -18.73
CA LYS A 317 22.35 -0.81 -19.15
C LYS A 317 20.87 -1.08 -18.93
N PHE A 318 20.35 -0.73 -17.76
CA PHE A 318 18.95 -0.86 -17.41
C PHE A 318 18.05 -0.09 -18.37
N ALA A 319 18.36 1.18 -18.65
CA ALA A 319 17.67 1.99 -19.64
C ALA A 319 17.77 1.39 -21.05
N SER A 320 18.90 0.80 -21.43
CA SER A 320 19.05 0.17 -22.75
C SER A 320 18.19 -1.09 -22.91
N GLU A 321 18.03 -1.89 -21.84
CA GLU A 321 17.18 -3.09 -21.85
C GLU A 321 15.68 -2.73 -21.90
N LEU A 322 15.25 -1.74 -21.10
CA LEU A 322 13.87 -1.26 -21.08
C LEU A 322 13.42 -0.67 -22.42
N ASN A 323 14.36 -0.13 -23.21
CA ASN A 323 14.08 0.46 -24.53
C ASN A 323 14.17 -0.55 -25.69
N THR A 324 14.36 -1.84 -25.42
CA THR A 324 14.33 -2.85 -26.48
C THR A 324 12.92 -3.03 -27.03
N ALA A 325 12.80 -3.29 -28.33
CA ALA A 325 11.50 -3.54 -28.96
C ALA A 325 10.80 -4.77 -28.36
N GLU A 326 11.57 -5.79 -27.96
CA GLU A 326 11.06 -6.99 -27.31
C GLU A 326 10.45 -6.66 -25.93
N PHE A 327 11.19 -5.91 -25.08
CA PHE A 327 10.66 -5.47 -23.79
C PHE A 327 9.38 -4.64 -23.97
N LEU A 328 9.41 -3.68 -24.89
CA LEU A 328 8.29 -2.78 -25.12
C LEU A 328 7.03 -3.53 -25.55
N GLU A 329 7.12 -4.48 -26.48
CA GLU A 329 5.96 -5.27 -26.91
C GLU A 329 5.42 -6.19 -25.80
N LEU A 330 6.31 -6.85 -25.03
CA LEU A 330 5.90 -7.71 -23.92
C LEU A 330 5.22 -6.92 -22.79
N ALA A 331 5.79 -5.76 -22.42
CA ALA A 331 5.21 -4.90 -21.41
C ALA A 331 3.88 -4.28 -21.88
N SER A 332 3.77 -3.93 -23.17
CA SER A 332 2.54 -3.39 -23.76
C SER A 332 1.42 -4.43 -23.83
N GLU A 333 1.75 -5.68 -24.15
CA GLU A 333 0.79 -6.80 -24.07
C GLU A 333 0.28 -7.01 -22.64
N ASP A 334 1.18 -7.02 -21.64
CA ASP A 334 0.79 -7.18 -20.24
C ASP A 334 -0.07 -5.98 -19.76
N GLN A 335 0.26 -4.77 -20.21
CA GLN A 335 -0.53 -3.56 -19.95
C GLN A 335 -1.94 -3.68 -20.52
N HIS A 336 -2.09 -4.15 -21.76
CA HIS A 336 -3.39 -4.38 -22.38
C HIS A 336 -4.22 -5.44 -21.63
N ILE A 337 -3.57 -6.55 -21.24
CA ILE A 337 -4.21 -7.61 -20.46
C ILE A 337 -4.72 -7.06 -19.11
N ASN A 338 -3.91 -6.26 -18.42
CA ASN A 338 -4.30 -5.67 -17.13
C ASN A 338 -5.39 -4.61 -17.30
N TRP A 339 -5.36 -3.82 -18.37
CA TRP A 339 -6.42 -2.89 -18.72
C TRP A 339 -7.74 -3.60 -18.99
N LEU A 340 -7.71 -4.72 -19.73
CA LEU A 340 -8.90 -5.52 -20.03
C LEU A 340 -9.52 -6.19 -18.82
N LYS A 341 -8.71 -6.66 -17.85
CA LYS A 341 -9.25 -7.20 -16.59
C LYS A 341 -10.15 -6.19 -15.86
N ARG A 342 -9.79 -4.90 -15.93
CA ARG A 342 -10.53 -3.81 -15.26
C ARG A 342 -11.69 -3.28 -16.09
N ASN A 343 -11.49 -3.16 -17.41
CA ASN A 343 -12.38 -2.40 -18.29
C ASN A 343 -13.15 -3.28 -19.29
N GLY A 344 -12.72 -4.51 -19.56
CA GLY A 344 -13.21 -5.32 -20.68
C GLY A 344 -14.70 -5.62 -20.67
N GLU A 345 -15.33 -5.64 -19.49
CA GLU A 345 -16.78 -5.83 -19.33
C GLU A 345 -17.59 -4.54 -19.49
N GLN A 346 -16.92 -3.38 -19.53
CA GLN A 346 -17.60 -2.11 -19.60
C GLN A 346 -18.26 -1.90 -20.98
N PRO A 347 -19.47 -1.31 -21.03
CA PRO A 347 -20.23 -1.16 -22.27
C PRO A 347 -19.59 -0.17 -23.25
N TRP A 348 -18.68 0.69 -22.77
CA TRP A 348 -17.98 1.68 -23.58
C TRP A 348 -16.68 1.14 -24.22
N VAL A 349 -16.26 -0.08 -23.89
CA VAL A 349 -15.09 -0.72 -24.52
C VAL A 349 -15.50 -1.33 -25.86
N SER A 350 -14.80 -0.91 -26.92
CA SER A 350 -15.06 -1.38 -28.28
C SER A 350 -14.70 -2.86 -28.46
N ILE A 351 -15.30 -3.52 -29.46
CA ILE A 351 -14.98 -4.93 -29.79
C ILE A 351 -13.50 -5.08 -30.17
N GLU A 352 -12.95 -4.12 -30.90
CA GLU A 352 -11.53 -4.09 -31.28
C GLU A 352 -10.63 -4.12 -30.04
N GLN A 353 -10.91 -3.28 -29.05
CA GLN A 353 -10.15 -3.24 -27.81
C GLN A 353 -10.28 -4.51 -26.96
N LYS A 354 -11.29 -5.36 -27.19
CA LYS A 354 -11.43 -6.66 -26.50
C LYS A 354 -10.61 -7.76 -27.15
N LEU A 355 -10.01 -7.52 -28.31
CA LEU A 355 -9.17 -8.50 -28.97
C LEU A 355 -7.87 -8.73 -28.19
N PRO A 356 -7.28 -9.94 -28.27
CA PRO A 356 -5.92 -10.18 -27.79
C PRO A 356 -4.94 -9.18 -28.39
N TYR A 357 -3.92 -8.77 -27.63
CA TYR A 357 -2.96 -7.73 -28.04
C TYR A 357 -2.39 -7.96 -29.45
N ALA A 358 -2.01 -9.20 -29.77
CA ALA A 358 -1.49 -9.59 -31.09
C ALA A 358 -2.45 -9.32 -32.27
N GLN A 359 -3.76 -9.18 -32.01
CA GLN A 359 -4.81 -8.96 -33.00
C GLN A 359 -5.32 -7.50 -33.04
N LEU A 360 -4.79 -6.62 -32.18
CA LEU A 360 -5.09 -5.19 -32.22
C LEU A 360 -4.53 -4.53 -33.47
N SER A 361 -5.17 -3.43 -33.89
CA SER A 361 -4.57 -2.49 -34.85
C SER A 361 -3.31 -1.87 -34.26
N GLU A 362 -2.41 -1.41 -35.13
CA GLU A 362 -1.18 -0.74 -34.68
C GLU A 362 -1.49 0.57 -33.96
N GLU A 363 -2.61 1.22 -34.29
CA GLU A 363 -3.09 2.41 -33.59
C GLU A 363 -3.50 2.10 -32.14
N GLU A 364 -4.18 0.98 -31.87
CA GLU A 364 -4.50 0.59 -30.48
C GLU A 364 -3.25 0.13 -29.74
N LYS A 365 -2.38 -0.71 -30.34
CA LYS A 365 -1.12 -1.12 -29.70
C LYS A 365 -0.23 0.07 -29.34
N GLN A 366 -0.20 1.09 -30.20
CA GLN A 366 0.59 2.29 -29.94
C GLN A 366 0.15 3.00 -28.66
N LYS A 367 -1.11 2.92 -28.26
CA LYS A 367 -1.57 3.51 -26.99
C LYS A 367 -0.96 2.80 -25.79
N ASP A 368 -0.90 1.47 -25.81
CA ASP A 368 -0.25 0.68 -24.75
C ASP A 368 1.26 0.94 -24.72
N ARG A 369 1.91 0.99 -25.90
CA ARG A 369 3.33 1.35 -26.02
C ARG A 369 3.62 2.74 -25.45
N ASP A 370 2.79 3.73 -25.76
CA ASP A 370 2.94 5.09 -25.24
C ASP A 370 2.84 5.12 -23.71
N ILE A 371 1.90 4.36 -23.11
CA ILE A 371 1.74 4.25 -21.65
C ILE A 371 2.99 3.63 -21.01
N VAL A 372 3.50 2.54 -21.59
CA VAL A 372 4.71 1.87 -21.10
C VAL A 372 5.92 2.79 -21.21
N LEU A 373 6.11 3.47 -22.33
CA LEU A 373 7.22 4.41 -22.54
C LEU A 373 7.18 5.59 -21.55
N ALA A 374 6.01 6.17 -21.32
CA ALA A 374 5.83 7.23 -20.32
C ALA A 374 6.21 6.73 -18.91
N SER A 375 5.81 5.51 -18.57
CA SER A 375 6.10 4.89 -17.27
C SER A 375 7.59 4.55 -17.11
N ILE A 376 8.24 4.05 -18.17
CA ILE A 376 9.70 3.82 -18.21
C ILE A 376 10.46 5.13 -17.98
N LYS A 377 10.05 6.21 -18.65
CA LYS A 377 10.66 7.53 -18.49
C LYS A 377 10.62 7.97 -17.02
N VAL A 378 9.45 7.92 -16.38
CA VAL A 378 9.29 8.26 -14.96
C VAL A 378 10.14 7.36 -14.07
N TYR A 379 10.24 6.07 -14.38
CA TYR A 379 11.05 5.13 -13.60
C TYR A 379 12.53 5.52 -13.63
N LEU A 380 13.04 5.84 -14.82
CA LEU A 380 14.43 6.25 -15.02
C LEU A 380 14.74 7.60 -14.34
N GLU A 381 13.80 8.54 -14.32
CA GLU A 381 13.91 9.82 -13.60
C GLU A 381 13.88 9.60 -12.08
N HIS A 382 13.04 8.69 -11.59
CA HIS A 382 12.99 8.36 -10.16
C HIS A 382 14.29 7.72 -9.68
N LEU A 383 14.93 6.89 -10.51
CA LEU A 383 16.26 6.34 -10.21
C LEU A 383 17.34 7.43 -10.08
N ASP A 384 17.27 8.51 -10.87
CA ASP A 384 18.21 9.64 -10.77
C ASP A 384 18.10 10.39 -9.46
N ASN A 385 16.89 10.50 -8.92
CA ASN A 385 16.65 11.26 -7.69
C ASN A 385 17.10 10.50 -6.43
N ILE A 386 17.38 9.19 -6.53
CA ILE A 386 17.80 8.34 -5.41
C ILE A 386 19.34 8.19 -5.36
N THR A 387 20.04 8.37 -6.49
CA THR A 387 21.52 8.35 -6.58
C THR A 387 22.14 9.72 -6.34
#